data_AF-A0A5C2RWX7-F1
#
_entry.id   AF-A0A5C2RWX7-F1
#
_cell.length_a   1.000
_cell.length_b   1.000
_cell.length_c   1.000
_cell.angle_alpha   90.00
_cell.angle_beta   90.00
_cell.angle_gamma   90.00
#
_symmetry.space_group_name_H-M   'P 1'
#
loop_
_entity.id
_entity.type
_entity.pdbx_description
1 polymer ?
#
loop_
_entity_poly.entity_id
_entity_poly.type
_entity_poly.pdbx_seq_one_letter_code
_entity_poly.pdbx_strand_id
1 'polypeptide(L)'
;FLGRRTGNPKATMRWSEKGYAFGIVCRARLKLLGWPWYMDIPFTNLSSIPGGYQRVRFLYLTWKIGIMRFEPATEDEIDLARRNPKAVLPGS
;
A
#
# COMPACT_ATOMS: atom_id res chain seq x y z
N PHE A 1 9.30 -5.18 7.36
CA PHE A 1 9.02 -3.72 7.29
C PHE A 1 7.71 -3.35 7.96
N LEU A 2 6.55 -3.89 7.53
CA LEU A 2 5.27 -3.69 8.25
C LEU A 2 5.35 -4.19 9.70
N GLY A 3 5.81 -5.42 9.94
CA GLY A 3 5.86 -5.95 11.31
C GLY A 3 6.80 -5.22 12.27
N ARG A 4 7.82 -4.53 11.75
CA ARG A 4 8.69 -3.65 12.57
C ARG A 4 7.99 -2.34 12.90
N ARG A 5 7.20 -1.79 11.96
CA ARG A 5 6.43 -0.55 12.11
C ARG A 5 5.18 -0.73 12.97
N THR A 6 4.56 -1.91 12.95
CA THR A 6 3.32 -2.22 13.68
C THR A 6 3.55 -2.99 14.98
N GLY A 7 4.79 -3.37 15.28
CA GLY A 7 5.13 -4.26 16.39
C GLY A 7 4.63 -5.71 16.22
N ASN A 8 4.03 -6.05 15.07
CA ASN A 8 3.49 -7.38 14.80
C ASN A 8 4.30 -8.10 13.70
N PRO A 9 5.17 -9.08 14.02
CA PRO A 9 6.00 -9.75 13.02
C PRO A 9 5.20 -10.48 11.94
N LYS A 10 3.92 -10.80 12.18
CA LYS A 10 3.01 -11.41 11.21
C LYS A 10 2.26 -10.40 10.35
N ALA A 11 2.52 -9.10 10.50
CA ALA A 11 1.89 -8.07 9.68
C ALA A 11 2.35 -8.19 8.23
N THR A 12 1.45 -8.69 7.39
CA THR A 12 1.63 -8.83 5.95
C THR A 12 0.90 -7.72 5.21
N MET A 13 1.38 -7.41 4.00
CA MET A 13 0.72 -6.50 3.10
C MET A 13 -0.66 -7.04 2.72
N ARG A 14 -1.65 -6.15 2.61
CA ARG A 14 -3.02 -6.49 2.21
C ARG A 14 -3.32 -5.78 0.90
N TRP A 15 -3.61 -6.57 -0.13
CA TRP A 15 -3.74 -6.08 -1.51
C TRP A 15 -5.18 -5.90 -1.97
N SER A 16 -6.15 -6.44 -1.22
CA SER A 16 -7.57 -6.15 -1.48
C SER A 16 -7.95 -4.78 -0.94
N GLU A 17 -8.96 -4.15 -1.54
CA GLU A 17 -9.43 -2.82 -1.14
C GLU A 17 -9.70 -2.72 0.36
N LYS A 18 -10.63 -3.54 0.87
CA LYS A 18 -10.96 -3.59 2.30
C LYS A 18 -9.77 -4.02 3.17
N GLY A 19 -8.95 -4.95 2.65
CA GLY A 19 -7.79 -5.45 3.38
C GLY A 19 -6.77 -4.34 3.63
N TYR A 20 -6.52 -3.51 2.62
CA TYR A 20 -5.64 -2.36 2.72
C TYR A 20 -6.23 -1.28 3.61
N ALA A 21 -7.46 -0.83 3.33
CA ALA A 21 -8.10 0.24 4.08
C ALA A 21 -8.23 -0.08 5.57
N PHE A 22 -8.75 -1.25 5.94
CA PHE A 22 -8.95 -1.58 7.35
C PHE A 22 -7.69 -2.13 8.02
N GLY A 23 -6.90 -2.94 7.30
CA GLY A 23 -5.72 -3.59 7.86
C GLY A 23 -4.50 -2.69 7.94
N ILE A 24 -4.27 -1.87 6.93
CA ILE A 24 -3.08 -1.02 6.81
C ILE A 24 -3.41 0.41 7.25
N VAL A 25 -4.43 1.04 6.67
CA VAL A 25 -4.77 2.43 7.00
C VAL A 25 -5.36 2.53 8.40
N CYS A 26 -6.47 1.82 8.70
CA CYS A 26 -7.14 1.97 9.99
C CYS A 26 -6.37 1.33 11.15
N ARG A 27 -5.98 0.05 11.02
CA ARG A 27 -5.40 -0.71 12.14
C ARG A 27 -3.91 -0.43 12.33
N ALA A 28 -3.14 -0.45 11.25
CA ALA A 28 -1.71 -0.17 11.33
C ALA A 28 -1.40 1.33 11.33
N ARG A 29 -2.38 2.19 11.02
CA ARG A 29 -2.22 3.66 10.96
C ARG A 29 -1.14 4.09 9.97
N LEU A 30 -1.04 3.38 8.86
CA LEU A 30 -0.04 3.60 7.82
C LEU A 30 -0.70 3.77 6.45
N LYS A 31 -0.11 4.59 5.60
CA LYS A 31 -0.42 4.72 4.18
C LYS A 31 0.82 4.48 3.33
N LEU A 32 0.63 3.96 2.12
CA LEU A 32 1.69 3.70 1.16
C LEU A 32 1.72 4.87 0.18
N LEU A 33 2.80 5.64 0.22
CA LEU A 33 3.05 6.71 -0.74
C LEU A 33 3.89 6.22 -1.92
N GLY A 34 3.82 6.98 -3.01
CA GLY A 34 4.70 6.81 -4.17
C GLY A 34 4.35 5.64 -5.09
N TRP A 35 3.14 5.06 -4.96
CA TRP A 35 2.68 4.05 -5.91
C TRP A 35 2.62 4.66 -7.32
N PRO A 36 3.21 4.00 -8.34
CA PRO A 36 3.40 4.59 -9.67
C PRO A 36 2.13 4.54 -10.53
N TRP A 37 1.15 5.39 -10.20
CA TRP A 37 -0.12 5.49 -10.94
C TRP A 37 0.07 5.82 -12.42
N TYR A 38 1.11 6.59 -12.77
CA TYR A 38 1.44 6.97 -14.14
C TYR A 38 1.90 5.82 -15.06
N MET A 39 2.07 4.60 -14.52
CA MET A 39 2.46 3.41 -15.29
C MET A 39 1.31 2.41 -15.49
N ASP A 40 0.07 2.80 -15.15
CA ASP A 40 -1.11 1.92 -15.18
C ASP A 40 -0.88 0.59 -14.44
N ILE A 41 -0.11 0.64 -13.34
CA ILE A 41 0.13 -0.52 -12.48
C ILE A 41 -0.99 -0.54 -11.43
N PRO A 42 -1.96 -1.47 -11.53
CA PRO A 42 -3.04 -1.54 -10.55
C PRO A 42 -2.48 -1.91 -9.18
N PHE A 43 -3.08 -1.36 -8.12
CA PHE A 43 -2.78 -1.80 -6.77
C PHE A 43 -3.38 -3.18 -6.53
N THR A 44 -2.53 -4.20 -6.66
CA THR A 44 -2.90 -5.62 -6.49
C THR A 44 -1.72 -6.42 -5.95
N ASN A 45 -1.93 -7.70 -5.70
CA ASN A 45 -0.86 -8.61 -5.32
C ASN A 45 0.24 -8.57 -6.39
N LEU A 46 1.50 -8.41 -5.96
CA LEU A 46 2.65 -8.29 -6.87
C LEU A 46 2.75 -9.46 -7.85
N SER A 47 2.37 -10.67 -7.44
CA SER A 47 2.35 -11.85 -8.32
C SER A 47 1.27 -11.81 -9.40
N SER A 48 0.29 -10.92 -9.26
CA SER A 48 -0.84 -10.74 -10.18
C SER A 48 -0.69 -9.49 -11.07
N ILE A 49 0.45 -8.79 -11.00
CA ILE A 49 0.68 -7.58 -11.81
C ILE A 49 0.85 -7.96 -13.28
N PRO A 50 0.00 -7.42 -14.19
CA PRO A 50 0.17 -7.60 -15.63
C PRO A 50 1.49 -6.99 -16.10
N GLY A 51 2.19 -7.60 -17.06
CA GLY A 51 3.52 -7.17 -17.52
C GLY A 51 4.69 -7.75 -16.72
N GLY A 52 4.41 -8.58 -15.71
CA GLY A 52 5.36 -9.54 -15.14
C GLY A 52 6.57 -8.91 -14.43
N TYR A 53 7.70 -9.62 -14.52
CA TYR A 53 8.91 -9.34 -13.72
C TYR A 53 9.40 -7.89 -13.79
N GLN A 54 9.33 -7.24 -14.96
CA GLN A 54 9.87 -5.88 -15.11
C GLN A 54 9.12 -4.86 -14.25
N ARG A 55 7.78 -4.95 -14.18
CA ARG A 55 6.97 -4.04 -13.34
C ARG A 55 7.16 -4.34 -11.85
N VAL A 56 7.28 -5.62 -11.48
CA VAL A 56 7.60 -6.00 -10.10
C VAL A 56 9.00 -5.50 -9.70
N ARG A 57 9.99 -5.62 -10.60
CA ARG A 57 11.34 -5.10 -10.40
C ARG A 57 11.34 -3.58 -10.26
N PHE A 58 10.54 -2.87 -11.06
CA PHE A 58 10.37 -1.43 -10.95
C PHE A 58 9.83 -1.03 -9.57
N LEU A 59 8.74 -1.67 -9.12
CA LEU A 59 8.19 -1.46 -7.78
C LEU A 59 9.21 -1.75 -6.67
N TYR A 60 10.00 -2.81 -6.84
CA TYR A 60 11.07 -3.12 -5.89
C TYR A 60 12.14 -2.02 -5.85
N LEU A 61 12.54 -1.49 -7.01
CA LEU A 61 13.52 -0.40 -7.08
C LEU A 61 12.99 0.88 -6.45
N THR A 62 11.76 1.31 -6.78
CA THR A 62 11.15 2.52 -6.18
C THR A 62 10.96 2.38 -4.68
N TRP A 63 10.67 1.17 -4.18
CA TRP A 63 10.69 0.88 -2.75
C TRP A 63 12.08 1.02 -2.15
N LYS A 64 13.10 0.40 -2.77
CA LYS A 64 14.48 0.40 -2.27
C LYS A 64 15.07 1.80 -2.17
N ILE A 65 14.77 2.67 -3.15
CA ILE A 65 15.26 4.06 -3.17
C ILE A 65 14.36 5.03 -2.40
N GLY A 66 13.28 4.55 -1.76
CA GLY A 66 12.43 5.35 -0.87
C GLY A 66 11.34 6.19 -1.54
N ILE A 67 11.18 6.08 -2.86
CA ILE A 67 10.03 6.68 -3.58
C ILE A 67 8.74 6.06 -3.05
N MET A 68 8.67 4.72 -3.06
CA MET A 68 7.60 4.01 -2.36
C MET A 68 7.97 3.79 -0.91
N ARG A 69 7.11 4.23 0.00
CA ARG A 69 7.34 4.09 1.44
C ARG A 69 6.04 4.13 2.23
N PHE A 70 6.06 3.53 3.41
CA PHE A 70 5.01 3.73 4.40
C PHE A 70 5.24 5.00 5.19
N GLU A 71 4.17 5.78 5.37
CA GLU A 71 4.09 6.92 6.27
C GLU A 71 2.90 6.78 7.22
N PRO A 72 2.92 7.46 8.38
CA PRO A 72 1.73 7.57 9.22
C PRO A 72 0.53 8.08 8.44
N ALA A 73 -0.62 7.42 8.61
CA ALA A 73 -1.90 7.93 8.13
C ALA A 73 -2.42 8.99 9.10
N THR A 74 -2.99 10.07 8.55
CA THR A 74 -3.70 11.09 9.33
C THR A 74 -5.06 10.56 9.81
N GLU A 75 -5.68 11.22 10.80
CA GLU A 75 -7.02 10.83 11.25
C GLU A 75 -8.07 10.97 10.15
N ASP A 76 -7.97 12.01 9.31
CA ASP A 76 -8.88 12.20 8.17
C ASP A 76 -8.77 11.06 7.15
N GLU A 77 -7.55 10.60 6.87
CA GLU A 77 -7.32 9.45 5.98
C GLU A 77 -7.83 8.14 6.59
N ILE A 78 -7.71 7.98 7.92
CA ILE A 78 -8.27 6.82 8.63
C ILE A 78 -9.79 6.85 8.57
N ASP A 79 -10.42 8.00 8.79
CA ASP A 79 -11.86 8.12 8.74
C ASP A 79 -12.41 7.98 7.31
N LEU A 80 -11.68 8.52 6.32
CA LEU A 80 -11.94 8.27 4.90
C LEU A 80 -11.83 6.78 4.57
N ALA A 81 -10.82 6.07 5.07
CA ALA A 81 -10.67 4.64 4.85
C ALA A 81 -11.85 3.82 5.41
N ARG A 82 -12.47 4.28 6.51
CA ARG A 82 -13.67 3.64 7.09
C ARG A 82 -14.91 3.88 6.22
N ARG A 83 -15.09 5.11 5.75
CA ARG A 83 -16.26 5.54 4.97
C ARG A 83 -16.21 5.09 3.52
N ASN A 84 -15.03 5.20 2.90
CA ASN A 84 -14.78 4.89 1.49
C ASN A 84 -13.41 4.20 1.33
N PRO A 85 -13.34 2.87 1.53
CA PRO A 85 -12.10 2.10 1.42
C PRO A 85 -11.35 2.26 0.08
N LYS A 86 -12.08 2.48 -1.02
CA LYS A 86 -11.49 2.66 -2.35
C LYS A 86 -10.70 3.95 -2.48
N ALA A 87 -11.12 5.02 -1.80
CA ALA A 87 -10.50 6.35 -1.90
C ALA A 87 -9.11 6.44 -1.26
N VAL A 88 -8.72 5.44 -0.46
CA VAL A 88 -7.40 5.40 0.19
C VAL A 88 -6.45 4.40 -0.47
N LEU A 89 -6.83 3.83 -1.63
CA LEU A 89 -5.94 2.89 -2.31
C LEU A 89 -4.74 3.62 -2.92
N PRO A 90 -3.56 3.01 -2.89
CA PRO A 90 -2.40 3.60 -3.55
C PRO A 90 -2.63 3.68 -5.06
N GLY A 91 -2.43 4.87 -5.62
CA GLY A 91 -2.54 5.11 -7.06
C GLY A 91 -3.97 5.16 -7.62
N SER A 92 -4.99 5.26 -6.76
CA SER A 92 -6.36 5.64 -7.13
C SER A 92 -6.55 7.14 -7.20
#